data_AF-A0A2U1RNT7-F1
#
_entry.id   AF-A0A2U1RNT7-F1
#
_cell.length_a   1.000
_cell.length_b   1.000
_cell.length_c   1.000
_cell.angle_alpha   90.00
_cell.angle_beta   90.00
_cell.angle_gamma   90.00
#
_symmetry.space_group_name_H-M   'P 1'
#
loop_
_entity.id
_entity.type
_entity.pdbx_description
1 polymer ?
#
loop_
_entity_poly.entity_id
_entity_poly.type
_entity_poly.pdbx_seq_one_letter_code
_entity_poly.pdbx_strand_id
1 'polypeptide(L)' 'MRKQPPPFYHRIRQILESARAGAARSVNTAQVMAYWLIGREIVEEEQKGHKRAEYGEALLQD' A
#
# COMPACT_ATOMS: atom_id res chain seq x y z
N MET A 1 37.66 21.31 -8.84
CA MET A 1 37.37 19.89 -9.18
C MET A 1 36.60 19.26 -8.03
N ARG A 2 35.39 18.73 -8.26
CA ARG A 2 34.66 17.93 -7.25
C ARG A 2 35.45 16.63 -7.04
N LYS A 3 35.98 16.43 -5.83
CA LYS A 3 36.60 15.15 -5.46
C LYS A 3 35.51 14.07 -5.54
N GLN A 4 35.74 13.01 -6.33
CA GLN A 4 34.83 11.87 -6.31
C GLN A 4 34.84 11.27 -4.90
N PRO A 5 33.67 11.01 -4.30
CA PRO A 5 33.64 10.36 -3.00
C PRO A 5 34.29 8.97 -3.14
N PRO A 6 35.14 8.57 -2.17
CA PRO A 6 35.74 7.25 -2.15
C PRO A 6 34.71 6.14 -2.46
N PRO A 7 35.09 5.07 -3.18
CA PRO A 7 34.19 3.97 -3.56
C PRO A 7 33.36 3.39 -2.39
N PHE A 8 33.88 3.49 -1.17
CA PHE A 8 33.21 3.09 0.06
C PHE A 8 31.91 3.86 0.36
N TYR A 9 31.88 5.19 0.17
CA TYR A 9 30.67 5.99 0.41
C TYR A 9 29.57 5.68 -0.62
N HIS A 10 29.96 5.37 -1.85
CA HIS A 10 29.00 4.92 -2.87
C HIS A 10 28.34 3.60 -2.45
N ARG A 11 29.12 2.66 -1.91
CA ARG A 11 28.60 1.38 -1.42
C ARG A 11 27.68 1.55 -0.21
N ILE A 12 28.03 2.40 0.76
CA ILE A 12 27.14 2.74 1.88
C ILE A 12 25.80 3.29 1.36
N ARG A 13 25.87 4.23 0.41
CA ARG A 13 24.65 4.80 -0.18
C ARG A 13 23.79 3.72 -0.84
N GLN A 14 24.38 2.82 -1.62
CA GLN A 14 23.64 1.73 -2.26
C GLN A 14 22.94 0.80 -1.25
N ILE A 15 23.59 0.50 -0.12
CA ILE A 15 22.99 -0.30 0.95
C ILE A 15 21.76 0.42 1.53
N LEU A 16 21.90 1.72 1.84
CA LEU A 16 20.80 2.52 2.39
C LEU A 16 19.63 2.66 1.40
N GLU A 17 19.91 2.91 0.13
CA GLU A 17 18.87 3.01 -0.90
C GLU A 17 18.13 1.67 -1.09
N SER A 18 18.86 0.56 -1.11
CA SER A 18 18.27 -0.77 -1.23
C SER A 18 17.38 -1.10 -0.03
N ALA A 19 17.83 -0.76 1.19
CA ALA A 19 17.04 -0.96 2.40
C ALA A 19 15.76 -0.12 2.40
N ARG A 20 15.85 1.16 1.99
CA ARG A 20 14.69 2.06 1.87
C ARG A 20 13.67 1.53 0.86
N ALA A 21 14.14 1.10 -0.32
CA ALA A 21 13.27 0.51 -1.34
C ALA A 21 12.62 -0.79 -0.86
N GLY A 22 13.35 -1.61 -0.08
CA GLY A 22 12.81 -2.79 0.57
C GLY A 22 11.67 -2.45 1.53
N ALA A 23 11.91 -1.52 2.47
CA ALA A 23 10.92 -1.10 3.45
C ALA A 23 9.65 -0.53 2.79
N ALA A 24 9.82 0.35 1.80
CA ALA A 24 8.68 0.93 1.07
C ALA A 24 7.82 -0.15 0.40
N ARG A 25 8.45 -1.14 -0.26
CA ARG A 25 7.71 -2.26 -0.88
C ARG A 25 6.96 -3.09 0.16
N SER A 26 7.58 -3.42 1.29
CA SER A 26 6.93 -4.19 2.35
C SER A 26 5.72 -3.46 2.94
N VAL A 27 5.84 -2.16 3.20
CA VAL A 27 4.73 -1.34 3.69
C VAL A 27 3.60 -1.29 2.67
N ASN A 28 3.91 -1.05 1.40
CA ASN A 28 2.90 -0.98 0.34
C ASN A 28 2.14 -2.31 0.20
N THR A 29 2.85 -3.44 0.24
CA THR A 29 2.21 -4.76 0.21
C THR A 29 1.29 -4.96 1.41
N ALA A 30 1.75 -4.59 2.61
CA ALA A 30 0.92 -4.68 3.81
C ALA A 30 -0.33 -3.80 3.72
N GLN A 31 -0.22 -2.58 3.17
CA GLN A 31 -1.35 -1.68 2.95
C GLN A 31 -2.37 -2.26 1.97
N VAL A 32 -1.93 -2.79 0.82
CA VAL A 32 -2.83 -3.42 -0.16
C VAL A 32 -3.60 -4.59 0.46
N MET A 33 -2.91 -5.44 1.23
CA MET A 33 -3.56 -6.55 1.94
C MET A 33 -4.56 -6.05 2.98
N ALA A 34 -4.20 -5.03 3.77
CA ALA A 34 -5.09 -4.43 4.75
C ALA A 34 -6.35 -3.85 4.11
N TYR A 35 -6.23 -3.11 3.01
CA TYR A 35 -7.39 -2.55 2.30
C TYR A 35 -8.27 -3.63 1.69
N TRP A 36 -7.68 -4.71 1.16
CA TRP A 36 -8.47 -5.85 0.67
C TRP A 36 -9.25 -6.53 1.80
N LEU A 37 -8.60 -6.79 2.95
CA LEU A 37 -9.26 -7.40 4.11
C LEU A 37 -10.40 -6.52 4.62
N ILE A 38 -10.17 -5.21 4.79
CA ILE A 38 -11.21 -4.26 5.20
C ILE A 38 -12.38 -4.28 4.21
N GLY A 39 -12.10 -4.24 2.90
CA GLY A 39 -13.14 -4.31 1.88
C GLY A 39 -13.94 -5.61 1.94
N ARG A 40 -13.28 -6.74 2.22
CA ARG A 40 -13.96 -8.03 2.41
C ARG A 40 -14.90 -7.99 3.62
N GLU A 41 -14.43 -7.54 4.78
CA GLU A 41 -15.27 -7.43 5.98
C GLU A 41 -16.48 -6.52 5.74
N ILE A 42 -16.29 -5.37 5.05
CA ILE A 42 -17.41 -4.49 4.67
C ILE A 42 -18.41 -5.22 3.78
N VAL A 43 -17.97 -5.98 2.78
CA VAL A 43 -18.88 -6.72 1.89
C VAL A 43 -19.61 -7.83 2.67
N GLU A 44 -18.90 -8.56 3.52
CA GLU A 44 -19.47 -9.66 4.31
C GLU A 44 -20.51 -9.15 5.32
N GLU A 45 -20.22 -8.06 6.04
CA GLU A 45 -21.10 -7.50 7.07
C GLU A 45 -22.21 -6.60 6.52
N GLU A 46 -21.89 -5.67 5.62
CA GLU A 46 -22.84 -4.65 5.14
C GLU A 46 -23.65 -5.11 3.92
N GLN A 47 -23.08 -5.99 3.08
CA GLN A 47 -23.79 -6.49 1.90
C GLN A 47 -24.44 -7.86 2.14
N LYS A 48 -24.00 -8.63 3.15
CA LYS A 48 -24.57 -9.96 3.52
C LYS A 48 -24.79 -10.91 2.34
N GLY A 49 -23.94 -10.84 1.31
CA GLY A 49 -24.06 -11.64 0.08
C GLY A 49 -24.98 -11.07 -1.00
N HIS A 50 -25.59 -9.91 -0.77
CA HIS A 50 -26.29 -9.14 -1.80
C HIS A 50 -25.31 -8.38 -2.70
N LYS A 51 -25.72 -8.08 -3.93
CA LYS A 51 -24.88 -7.37 -4.91
C LYS A 51 -24.53 -5.93 -4.49
N ARG A 52 -25.21 -5.35 -3.50
CA ARG A 52 -25.05 -3.95 -3.05
C ARG A 52 -25.34 -3.86 -1.55
N ALA A 53 -24.69 -2.91 -0.88
CA ALA A 53 -24.98 -2.54 0.50
C ALA A 53 -26.26 -1.69 0.58
N GLU A 54 -26.94 -1.74 1.72
CA GLU A 54 -28.18 -1.02 1.99
C GLU A 54 -28.02 0.51 1.83
N TYR A 55 -26.88 1.07 2.23
CA TYR A 55 -26.58 2.50 2.04
C TYR A 55 -26.44 2.91 0.56
N GLY A 56 -26.23 1.96 -0.35
CA GLY A 56 -26.07 2.18 -1.78
C GLY A 56 -27.39 2.30 -2.55
N GLU A 57 -28.53 2.06 -1.89
CA GLU A 57 -29.87 2.27 -2.45
C GLU A 57 -30.23 3.75 -2.53
N ALA A 58 -29.80 4.55 -1.55
CA ALA A 58 -30.09 5.99 -1.48
C ALA A 58 -29.33 6.84 -2.52
N LEU A 59 -28.25 6.32 -3.12
CA LEU A 59 -27.39 7.05 -4.06
C LEU A 59 -27.89 7.06 -5.51
N LEU A 60 -28.99 6.35 -5.83
CA LEU A 60 -29.56 6.25 -7.18
C LEU A 60 -31.00 6.79 -7.28
N GLN A 61 -31.46 7.55 -6.28
CA GLN A 61 -32.71 8.30 -6.40
C GLN A 61 -32.47 9.59 -7.20
N ASP A 62 -32.28 9.44 -8.51
CA ASP A 62 -32.39 10.53 -9.50
C ASP A 62 -33.38 10.11 -10.60
#